data_AF-A0A840RYR2-F1
#
_entry.id   AF-A0A840RYR2-F1
#
_cell.length_a   1.000
_cell.length_b   1.000
_cell.length_c   1.000
_cell.angle_alpha   90.00
_cell.angle_beta   90.00
_cell.angle_gamma   90.00
#
_symmetry.space_group_name_H-M   'P 1'
#
loop_
_entity.id
_entity.type
_entity.pdbx_description
1 polymer ?
#
loop_
_entity_poly.entity_id
_entity_poly.type
_entity_poly.pdbx_seq_one_letter_code
_entity_poly.pdbx_strand_id
1 'polypeptide(L)'
;MARALISVDYALLRAVMFPHYFTRTCAVALLSFGCATHAAASISVGGTRVIYDAAKREASVSIRNLGNAPYVVQAWIDAGRSVWREINRHWS
;
A
#
# COMPACT_ATOMS: atom_id res chain seq x y z
N MET A 1 -16.30 -12.60 59.16
CA MET A 1 -15.33 -13.64 58.80
C MET A 1 -15.58 -14.10 57.37
N ALA A 2 -15.23 -13.28 56.37
CA ALA A 2 -15.54 -13.56 54.97
C ALA A 2 -14.63 -12.78 54.03
N ARG A 3 -13.37 -13.20 53.84
CA ARG A 3 -12.49 -12.68 52.76
C ARG A 3 -11.43 -13.73 52.39
N ALA A 4 -11.80 -14.77 51.64
CA ALA A 4 -10.83 -15.76 51.16
C ALA A 4 -11.22 -16.49 49.85
N LEU A 5 -12.15 -15.95 49.03
CA LEU A 5 -12.64 -16.66 47.82
C LEU A 5 -12.33 -15.98 46.49
N ILE A 6 -11.51 -14.93 46.44
CA ILE A 6 -11.14 -14.24 45.18
C ILE A 6 -9.68 -14.51 44.77
N SER A 7 -8.90 -15.21 45.59
CA SER A 7 -7.53 -15.62 45.26
C SER A 7 -7.48 -16.89 44.43
N VAL A 8 -8.37 -17.06 43.44
CA VAL A 8 -8.14 -18.02 42.36
C VAL A 8 -7.18 -17.36 41.39
N ASP A 9 -5.89 -17.49 41.71
CA ASP A 9 -4.80 -17.57 40.76
C ASP A 9 -4.73 -16.52 39.64
N TYR A 10 -4.68 -15.23 39.97
CA TYR A 10 -4.20 -14.21 39.02
C TYR A 10 -2.82 -14.55 38.47
N ALA A 11 -1.99 -15.25 39.27
CA ALA A 11 -0.68 -15.74 38.88
C ALA A 11 -0.75 -16.87 37.85
N LEU A 12 -1.66 -17.85 37.97
CA LEU A 12 -1.83 -18.89 36.95
C LEU A 12 -2.53 -18.35 35.71
N LEU A 13 -3.51 -17.45 35.86
CA LEU A 13 -4.08 -16.70 34.75
C LEU A 13 -2.97 -15.94 34.01
N ARG A 14 -2.07 -15.21 34.68
CA ARG A 14 -0.95 -14.55 33.99
C ARG A 14 0.05 -15.54 33.40
N ALA A 15 0.42 -16.60 34.10
CA ALA A 15 1.47 -17.55 33.69
C ALA A 15 1.05 -18.46 32.53
N VAL A 16 -0.24 -18.77 32.40
CA VAL A 16 -0.80 -19.58 31.31
C VAL A 16 -1.30 -18.69 30.17
N MET A 17 -1.98 -17.58 30.48
CA MET A 17 -2.54 -16.69 29.47
C MET A 17 -1.46 -15.88 28.72
N PHE A 18 -0.40 -15.42 29.38
CA PHE A 18 0.68 -14.66 28.71
C PHE A 18 1.41 -15.44 27.58
N PRO A 19 1.84 -16.70 27.77
CA PRO A 19 2.47 -17.48 26.70
C PRO A 19 1.48 -17.86 25.59
N HIS A 20 0.21 -18.19 25.87
CA HIS A 20 -0.75 -18.52 24.81
C HIS A 20 -1.10 -17.31 23.93
N TYR A 21 -1.20 -16.11 24.50
CA TYR A 21 -1.46 -14.90 23.74
C TYR A 21 -0.23 -14.54 22.90
N PHE A 22 0.97 -14.69 23.47
CA PHE A 22 2.24 -14.54 22.74
C PHE A 22 2.35 -15.54 21.58
N THR A 23 2.12 -16.83 21.81
CA THR A 23 2.13 -17.87 20.77
C THR A 23 1.10 -17.59 19.68
N ARG A 24 -0.11 -17.16 20.04
CA ARG A 24 -1.15 -16.79 19.06
C ARG A 24 -0.75 -15.56 18.24
N THR A 25 -0.16 -14.53 18.86
CA THR A 25 0.34 -13.35 18.14
C THR A 25 1.50 -13.69 17.21
N CYS A 26 2.46 -14.53 17.65
CA CYS A 26 3.55 -15.00 16.81
C CYS A 26 3.05 -15.85 15.64
N ALA A 27 2.09 -16.74 15.87
CA ALA A 27 1.49 -17.55 14.82
C ALA A 27 0.80 -16.68 13.76
N VAL A 28 0.03 -15.68 14.17
CA VAL A 28 -0.61 -14.72 13.25
C VAL A 28 0.45 -13.89 12.49
N ALA A 29 1.52 -13.44 13.15
CA ALA A 29 2.58 -12.68 12.51
C ALA A 29 3.34 -13.52 11.45
N LEU A 30 3.67 -14.77 11.77
CA LEU A 30 4.32 -15.70 10.85
C LEU A 30 3.43 -16.03 9.64
N LEU A 31 2.13 -16.24 9.88
CA LEU A 31 1.17 -16.51 8.83
C LEU A 31 0.98 -15.29 7.92
N SER A 32 0.92 -14.09 8.50
CA SER A 32 0.81 -12.82 7.76
C SER A 32 2.05 -12.55 6.90
N PHE A 33 3.25 -12.86 7.41
CA PHE A 33 4.49 -12.74 6.65
C PHE A 33 4.55 -13.73 5.48
N GLY A 34 4.05 -14.96 5.67
CA GLY A 34 3.95 -15.97 4.61
C GLY A 34 2.96 -15.61 3.49
N CYS A 35 2.02 -14.70 3.74
CA CYS A 35 1.07 -14.21 2.73
C CYS A 35 1.56 -12.98 1.94
N ALA A 36 2.79 -12.50 2.18
CA ALA A 36 3.33 -11.37 1.44
C ALA A 36 3.52 -11.72 -0.05
N THR A 37 2.90 -10.96 -0.95
CA THR A 37 3.08 -11.10 -2.39
C THR A 37 4.12 -10.11 -2.93
N HIS A 38 4.85 -10.51 -3.97
CA HIS A 38 5.79 -9.61 -4.64
C HIS A 38 5.02 -8.60 -5.51
N ALA A 39 5.34 -7.31 -5.35
CA ALA A 39 4.91 -6.30 -6.30
C ALA A 39 5.72 -6.48 -7.60
N ALA A 40 5.06 -6.89 -8.68
CA ALA A 40 5.68 -7.04 -9.99
C ALA A 40 5.40 -5.80 -10.85
N ALA A 41 6.43 -4.99 -11.08
CA ALA A 41 6.38 -3.89 -12.04
C ALA A 41 7.25 -4.25 -13.25
N SER A 42 6.60 -4.43 -14.40
CA SER A 42 7.27 -4.81 -15.65
C SER A 42 7.48 -3.62 -16.59
N ILE A 43 6.91 -2.45 -16.32
CA ILE A 43 6.97 -1.29 -17.21
C ILE A 43 7.84 -0.20 -16.57
N SER A 44 8.88 0.24 -17.27
CA SER A 44 9.71 1.38 -16.88
C SER A 44 9.51 2.56 -17.84
N VAL A 45 9.39 3.76 -17.28
CA VAL A 45 9.30 5.03 -18.02
C VAL A 45 10.65 5.75 -17.93
N GLY A 46 11.13 6.32 -19.04
CA GLY A 46 12.47 6.92 -19.13
C GLY A 46 12.72 8.16 -18.25
N GLY A 47 11.73 8.65 -17.52
CA GLY A 47 11.85 9.77 -16.59
C GLY A 47 10.62 9.91 -15.69
N THR A 48 10.74 10.75 -14.65
CA THR A 48 9.66 11.04 -13.69
C THR A 48 8.89 12.32 -14.01
N ARG A 49 9.38 13.11 -14.98
CA ARG A 49 8.78 14.34 -15.47
C ARG A 49 9.11 14.53 -16.95
N VAL A 50 8.18 15.13 -17.68
CA VAL A 50 8.39 15.63 -19.04
C VAL A 50 8.42 17.16 -18.99
N ILE A 51 9.46 17.78 -19.56
CA ILE A 51 9.52 19.23 -19.77
C ILE A 51 9.17 19.48 -21.23
N TYR A 52 7.99 20.06 -21.47
CA TYR A 52 7.53 20.37 -22.81
C TYR A 52 8.09 21.74 -23.24
N ASP A 53 8.85 21.74 -24.34
CA ASP A 53 9.37 22.96 -24.95
C ASP A 53 8.30 23.56 -25.85
N ALA A 54 7.83 24.77 -25.54
CA ALA A 54 6.77 25.45 -26.28
C ALA A 54 7.16 25.78 -27.74
N ALA A 55 8.46 25.85 -28.06
CA ALA A 55 8.92 26.02 -29.44
C ALA A 55 8.82 24.72 -30.27
N LYS A 56 8.65 23.57 -29.60
CA LYS A 56 8.52 22.25 -30.24
C LYS A 56 7.05 21.82 -30.25
N ARG A 57 6.71 20.96 -31.22
CA ARG A 57 5.36 20.42 -31.38
C ARG A 57 5.11 19.13 -30.60
N GLU A 58 6.19 18.47 -30.17
CA GLU A 58 6.11 17.17 -29.52
C GLU A 58 7.24 16.99 -28.50
N ALA A 59 6.97 16.14 -27.52
CA ALA A 59 7.97 15.60 -26.60
C ALA A 59 7.77 14.08 -26.53
N SER A 60 8.88 13.34 -26.53
CA SER A 60 8.85 11.88 -26.55
C SER A 60 9.19 11.32 -25.18
N VAL A 61 8.45 10.27 -24.77
CA VAL A 61 8.70 9.54 -23.53
C VAL A 61 9.02 8.09 -23.88
N SER A 62 10.19 7.61 -23.48
CA SER A 62 10.56 6.21 -23.69
C SER A 62 9.87 5.30 -22.67
N ILE A 63 9.28 4.20 -23.15
CA ILE A 63 8.64 3.18 -22.33
C ILE A 63 9.29 1.84 -22.66
N ARG A 64 9.64 1.06 -21.63
CA ARG A 64 10.24 -0.26 -21.79
C ARG A 64 9.50 -1.30 -20.97
N ASN A 65 9.25 -2.46 -21.57
CA ASN A 65 8.80 -3.65 -20.88
C ASN A 65 10.04 -4.47 -20.46
N LEU A 66 10.25 -4.58 -19.16
CA LEU A 66 11.30 -5.38 -18.51
C LEU A 66 10.79 -6.77 -18.11
N GLY A 67 9.49 -7.02 -18.25
CA GLY A 67 8.88 -8.32 -17.97
C GLY A 67 9.04 -9.30 -19.14
N ASN A 68 8.77 -10.58 -18.85
CA ASN A 68 8.91 -11.67 -19.81
C ASN A 68 7.64 -11.96 -20.63
N ALA A 69 6.61 -11.12 -20.50
CA ALA A 69 5.33 -11.25 -21.17
C ALA A 69 4.95 -9.92 -21.86
N PRO A 70 4.19 -9.94 -22.98
CA PRO A 70 3.71 -8.72 -23.62
C PRO A 70 2.64 -8.02 -22.77
N TYR A 71 2.68 -6.69 -22.73
CA TYR A 71 1.69 -5.86 -22.02
C TYR A 71 1.11 -4.78 -22.96
N VAL A 72 -0.15 -4.41 -22.71
CA VAL A 72 -0.79 -3.25 -23.33
C VAL A 72 -0.61 -2.05 -22.40
N VAL A 73 -0.19 -0.92 -22.96
CA VAL A 73 0.00 0.33 -22.22
C VAL A 73 -1.10 1.31 -22.61
N GLN A 74 -1.76 1.90 -21.61
CA GLN A 74 -2.71 3.00 -21.78
C GLN A 74 -2.15 4.24 -21.10
N ALA A 75 -2.32 5.41 -21.73
CA ALA A 75 -1.85 6.68 -21.21
C ALA A 75 -2.90 7.78 -21.41
N TRP A 76 -3.00 8.69 -20.45
CA TRP A 76 -3.86 9.87 -20.49
C TRP A 76 -3.15 11.06 -19.81
N ILE A 77 -3.61 12.26 -20.14
CA ILE A 77 -3.17 13.50 -19.49
C ILE A 77 -4.31 13.97 -18.58
N ASP A 78 -4.00 14.26 -17.32
CA ASP A 78 -4.95 14.82 -16.35
C ASP A 78 -4.47 16.23 -15.93
N ALA A 79 -5.39 17.20 -15.95
CA ALA A 79 -5.14 18.58 -15.52
C ALA A 79 -5.11 18.74 -13.98
N GLY A 80 -5.49 17.70 -13.24
CA GLY A 80 -5.52 17.69 -11.78
C GLY A 80 -6.81 18.28 -11.19
N ARG A 81 -7.10 17.87 -9.96
CA ARG A 81 -8.37 18.17 -9.26
C ARG A 81 -8.58 19.66 -8.93
N SER A 82 -7.51 20.44 -8.83
CA SER A 82 -7.57 21.88 -8.58
C SER A 82 -8.05 22.63 -9.82
N VAL A 83 -7.44 22.36 -10.96
CA VAL A 83 -7.83 22.94 -12.26
C VAL A 83 -9.26 22.55 -12.61
N TRP A 84 -9.62 21.27 -12.39
CA TRP A 84 -10.98 20.80 -12.65
C TRP A 84 -12.03 21.57 -11.81
N ARG A 85 -11.73 21.86 -10.54
CA ARG A 85 -12.61 22.66 -9.66
C ARG A 85 -12.71 24.13 -10.05
N GLU A 86 -11.70 24.68 -10.72
CA GLU A 86 -11.74 26.07 -11.19
C GLU A 86 -12.60 26.19 -12.45
N ILE A 87 -12.43 25.27 -13.40
CA ILE A 87 -13.28 25.19 -14.59
C ILE A 87 -14.75 25.04 -14.22
N ASN A 88 -15.07 24.15 -13.27
CA ASN A 88 -16.46 23.93 -12.86
C ASN A 88 -17.06 25.01 -11.96
N ARG A 89 -16.24 25.90 -11.37
CA ARG A 89 -16.74 27.01 -10.51
C ARG A 89 -17.37 28.15 -11.30
N HIS A 90 -17.06 28.28 -12.59
CA HIS A 90 -17.66 29.30 -13.44
C HIS A 90 -19.05 28.93 -14.00
N TRP A 91 -19.51 27.70 -13.73
CA TRP A 91 -20.79 27.16 -14.21
C TRP A 91 -21.83 26.93 -13.09
N SER A 92 -21.60 27.49 -11.91
CA SER A 92 -22.49 27.47 -10.74
C SER A 92 -22.90 28.89 -10.36
#